data_AF-W4GP59-F1
#
_entry.id   AF-W4GP59-F1
#
_cell.length_a   1.000
_cell.length_b   1.000
_cell.length_c   1.000
_cell.angle_alpha   90.00
_cell.angle_beta   90.00
_cell.angle_gamma   90.00
#
_symmetry.space_group_name_H-M   'P 1'
#
loop_
_entity.id
_entity.type
_entity.pdbx_description
1 polymer ?
#
loop_
_entity_poly.entity_id
_entity_poly.type
_entity_poly.pdbx_seq_one_letter_code
_entity_poly.pdbx_strand_id
1 'polypeptide(L)'
;MPLFLDTASLMEHVEHPPALPDMAIEGQLARKRILSKALTFADVVLSDKSTIQVMFRAGEAEWTKERLTQLNWDIHIGDIVVISGTAKLEDGGRILVVASSCIVKESWKTSHPDQGFEPLADEPTVRASKQAYSHLIQLRGFNACKFHFSNGSCDRGQLCHFWHGPLEDYKLLRDEWLQKRAEQKRELALLVDDPLDPHSKELKSQRARIFTDWLVEQYGVARLQEGSGVIDVAGGKGDVSFELWLRRDIPTTLIDPRQVKTRRTHLKYMAQHGKPKWTHVRHPLFRD
;
A
#
# COMPACT_ATOMS: atom_id res chain seq x y z
N MET A 1 -40.05 12.80 33.47
CA MET A 1 -39.64 13.45 32.21
C MET A 1 -38.17 13.80 32.32
N PRO A 2 -37.27 13.06 31.65
CA PRO A 2 -35.85 13.38 31.69
C PRO A 2 -35.49 14.31 30.54
N LEU A 3 -34.76 15.37 30.87
CA LEU A 3 -34.13 16.33 29.97
C LEU A 3 -33.01 15.62 29.21
N PHE A 4 -33.12 15.59 27.88
CA PHE A 4 -32.03 15.21 26.99
C PHE A 4 -30.95 16.30 27.03
N LEU A 5 -29.78 15.98 27.57
CA LEU A 5 -28.55 16.73 27.29
C LEU A 5 -27.95 16.17 26.01
N ASP A 6 -27.97 17.00 24.98
CA ASP A 6 -27.42 16.77 23.65
C ASP A 6 -25.88 16.71 23.74
N THR A 7 -25.30 15.56 23.40
CA THR A 7 -23.85 15.31 23.39
C THR A 7 -23.15 15.85 22.16
N ALA A 8 -23.65 16.92 21.54
CA ALA A 8 -23.11 17.55 20.33
C ALA A 8 -22.18 18.75 20.61
N SER A 9 -21.39 18.73 21.69
CA SER A 9 -20.38 19.76 21.95
C SER A 9 -19.09 19.16 22.48
N LEU A 10 -18.34 18.54 21.57
CA LEU A 10 -16.91 18.26 21.66
C LEU A 10 -16.41 18.01 20.23
N MET A 11 -16.61 18.99 19.34
CA MET A 11 -15.76 19.14 18.17
C MET A 11 -14.75 20.21 18.54
N GLU A 12 -13.52 19.80 18.80
CA GLU A 12 -12.38 20.69 18.88
C GLU A 12 -12.41 21.62 17.67
N HIS A 13 -12.60 22.92 17.95
CA HIS A 13 -12.32 23.97 16.99
C HIS A 13 -10.82 23.90 16.69
N VAL A 14 -10.45 23.22 15.60
CA VAL A 14 -9.15 23.43 14.98
C VAL A 14 -9.20 24.84 14.39
N GLU A 15 -8.78 25.83 15.17
CA GLU A 15 -8.51 27.17 14.67
C GLU A 15 -7.51 27.05 13.52
N HIS A 16 -8.01 27.26 12.30
CA HIS A 16 -7.13 27.34 11.14
C HIS A 16 -6.41 28.69 11.25
N PRO A 17 -5.07 28.73 11.18
CA PRO A 17 -4.34 29.99 11.20
C PRO A 17 -4.85 30.90 10.08
N PRO A 18 -4.90 32.22 10.30
CA PRO A 18 -5.49 33.16 9.36
C PRO A 18 -4.82 33.02 7.99
N ALA A 19 -5.64 32.74 6.98
CA ALA A 19 -5.21 32.74 5.59
C ALA A 19 -4.64 34.13 5.26
N LEU A 20 -3.38 34.18 4.87
CA LEU A 20 -2.75 35.38 4.32
C LEU A 20 -3.26 35.62 2.89
N PRO A 21 -3.17 36.85 2.35
CA PRO A 21 -3.67 37.15 1.01
C PRO A 21 -3.11 36.20 -0.06
N ASP A 22 -3.88 36.04 -1.14
CA ASP A 22 -3.43 35.30 -2.32
C ASP A 22 -2.06 35.82 -2.76
N MET A 23 -1.10 34.92 -2.83
CA MET A 23 0.26 35.21 -3.21
C MET A 23 0.60 34.49 -4.50
N ALA A 24 1.39 35.14 -5.34
CA ALA A 24 2.02 34.53 -6.50
C ALA A 24 3.53 34.51 -6.25
N ILE A 25 4.13 33.33 -6.36
CA ILE A 25 5.57 33.14 -6.25
C ILE A 25 6.13 32.66 -7.58
N GLU A 26 7.29 33.19 -7.96
CA GLU A 26 8.09 32.70 -9.06
C GLU A 26 9.42 32.22 -8.51
N GLY A 27 9.83 31.01 -8.86
CA GLY A 27 11.10 30.47 -8.41
C GLY A 27 11.43 29.12 -9.02
N GLN A 28 12.58 28.59 -8.63
CA GLN A 28 13.09 27.33 -9.14
C GLN A 28 12.60 26.15 -8.29
N LEU A 29 12.00 25.16 -8.93
CA LEU A 29 11.50 23.95 -8.28
C LEU A 29 12.66 23.07 -7.81
N ALA A 30 13.06 23.20 -6.54
CA ALA A 30 14.22 22.50 -6.01
C ALA A 30 13.89 21.09 -5.51
N ARG A 31 12.70 20.88 -4.94
CA ARG A 31 12.27 19.55 -4.44
C ARG A 31 10.79 19.31 -4.74
N LYS A 32 10.44 18.05 -4.98
CA LYS A 32 9.06 17.56 -5.16
C LYS A 32 8.87 16.25 -4.39
N ARG A 33 7.90 16.22 -3.48
CA ARG A 33 7.56 15.10 -2.58
C ARG A 33 6.11 14.68 -2.80
N ILE A 34 5.90 13.50 -3.40
CA ILE A 34 4.56 12.96 -3.68
C ILE A 34 4.18 12.04 -2.52
N LEU A 35 3.25 12.46 -1.67
CA LEU A 35 2.78 11.65 -0.54
C LEU A 35 1.62 10.72 -0.95
N SER A 36 0.77 11.18 -1.88
CA SER A 36 -0.29 10.37 -2.46
C SER A 36 -0.76 10.94 -3.80
N LYS A 37 -1.69 10.25 -4.47
CA LYS A 37 -2.38 10.81 -5.66
C LYS A 37 -3.19 12.09 -5.38
N ALA A 38 -3.41 12.43 -4.11
CA ALA A 38 -4.18 13.58 -3.67
C ALA A 38 -3.34 14.66 -2.98
N LEU A 39 -2.03 14.45 -2.82
CA LEU A 39 -1.19 15.36 -2.03
C LEU A 39 0.27 15.33 -2.49
N THR A 40 0.76 16.49 -2.91
CA THR A 40 2.15 16.72 -3.31
C THR A 40 2.68 17.96 -2.60
N PHE A 41 3.89 17.87 -2.05
CA PHE A 41 4.63 19.02 -1.54
C PHE A 41 5.77 19.37 -2.49
N ALA A 42 6.09 20.65 -2.60
CA ALA A 42 7.24 21.13 -3.33
C ALA A 42 7.99 22.20 -2.55
N ASP A 43 9.30 22.30 -2.78
CA ASP A 43 10.10 23.39 -2.27
C ASP A 43 10.56 24.23 -3.46
N VAL A 44 10.27 25.52 -3.42
CA VAL A 44 10.58 26.50 -4.46
C VAL A 44 11.60 27.49 -3.92
N VAL A 45 12.73 27.60 -4.61
CA VAL A 45 13.79 28.56 -4.29
C VAL A 45 13.49 29.86 -5.00
N LEU A 46 13.34 30.94 -4.23
CA LEU A 46 13.08 32.28 -4.74
C LEU A 46 14.37 32.98 -5.18
N SER A 47 14.25 34.15 -5.79
CA SER A 47 15.36 34.98 -6.26
C SER A 47 16.33 35.42 -5.15
N ASP A 48 15.84 35.55 -3.91
CA ASP A 48 16.64 35.87 -2.72
C ASP A 48 17.32 34.65 -2.09
N LYS A 49 17.23 33.48 -2.73
CA LYS A 49 17.69 32.16 -2.25
C LYS A 49 16.93 31.62 -1.04
N SER A 50 15.89 32.31 -0.57
CA SER A 50 14.98 31.72 0.40
C SER A 50 14.19 30.58 -0.24
N THR A 51 13.76 29.63 0.60
CA THR A 51 12.96 28.49 0.15
C THR A 51 11.57 28.58 0.75
N ILE A 52 10.56 28.49 -0.09
CA ILE A 52 9.15 28.41 0.31
C ILE A 52 8.62 27.01 0.04
N GLN A 53 7.89 26.47 1.02
CA GLN A 53 7.17 25.22 0.83
C GLN A 53 5.81 25.47 0.18
N VAL A 54 5.46 24.62 -0.77
CA VAL A 54 4.19 24.67 -1.49
C VAL A 54 3.47 23.33 -1.33
N MET A 55 2.17 23.37 -1.05
CA MET A 55 1.30 22.21 -1.01
C MET A 55 0.27 22.24 -2.14
N PHE A 56 0.19 21.13 -2.86
CA PHE A 56 -0.85 20.83 -3.84
C PHE A 56 -1.74 19.71 -3.29
N ARG A 57 -3.01 20.00 -3.03
CA ARG A 57 -3.93 19.06 -2.37
C ARG A 57 -5.26 18.95 -3.12
N ALA A 58 -5.70 17.72 -3.37
CA ALA A 58 -7.00 17.49 -4.02
C ALA A 58 -8.14 17.89 -3.10
N GLY A 59 -9.12 18.61 -3.65
CA GLY A 59 -10.22 19.22 -2.89
C GLY A 59 -9.91 20.63 -2.37
N GLU A 60 -8.69 21.13 -2.55
CA GLU A 60 -8.36 22.55 -2.41
C GLU A 60 -8.36 23.21 -3.80
N ALA A 61 -8.92 24.41 -3.90
CA ALA A 61 -9.09 25.12 -5.17
C ALA A 61 -9.69 24.21 -6.27
N GLU A 62 -9.12 24.21 -7.48
CA GLU A 62 -9.57 23.36 -8.58
C GLU A 62 -8.78 22.06 -8.73
N TRP A 63 -8.01 21.65 -7.72
CA TRP A 63 -7.19 20.44 -7.81
C TRP A 63 -8.02 19.18 -7.61
N THR A 64 -8.08 18.35 -8.67
CA THR A 64 -8.56 16.97 -8.58
C THR A 64 -7.38 15.99 -8.48
N LYS A 65 -7.62 14.73 -8.13
CA LYS A 65 -6.57 13.69 -8.10
C LYS A 65 -5.94 13.50 -9.48
N GLU A 66 -6.75 13.63 -10.52
CA GLU A 66 -6.36 13.52 -11.92
C GLU A 66 -5.46 14.71 -12.30
N ARG A 67 -5.85 15.93 -11.96
CA ARG A 67 -5.04 17.14 -12.21
C ARG A 67 -3.72 17.14 -11.46
N LEU A 68 -3.69 16.66 -10.20
CA LEU A 68 -2.44 16.50 -9.46
C LEU A 68 -1.54 15.41 -10.04
N THR A 69 -2.14 14.33 -10.54
CA THR A 69 -1.38 13.30 -11.25
C THR A 69 -0.77 13.88 -12.52
N GLN A 70 -1.51 14.68 -13.28
CA GLN A 70 -1.02 15.35 -14.48
C GLN A 70 0.08 16.38 -14.16
N LEU A 71 -0.15 17.25 -13.17
CA LEU A 71 0.83 18.23 -12.70
C LEU A 71 2.18 17.57 -12.34
N ASN A 72 2.13 16.39 -11.71
CA ASN A 72 3.34 15.65 -11.36
C ASN A 72 4.17 15.22 -12.57
N TRP A 73 3.57 15.07 -13.76
CA TRP A 73 4.26 14.84 -15.02
C TRP A 73 4.70 16.14 -15.70
N ASP A 74 3.94 17.22 -15.52
CA ASP A 74 4.20 18.49 -16.20
C ASP A 74 5.39 19.24 -15.59
N ILE A 75 5.52 19.22 -14.25
CA ILE A 75 6.60 19.94 -13.54
C ILE A 75 7.77 19.02 -13.19
N HIS A 76 8.99 19.48 -13.43
CA HIS A 76 10.23 18.76 -13.15
C HIS A 76 11.15 19.56 -12.23
N ILE A 77 11.94 18.85 -11.43
CA ILE A 77 12.95 19.47 -10.58
C ILE A 77 13.92 20.28 -11.47
N GLY A 78 14.16 21.53 -11.09
CA GLY A 78 14.95 22.52 -11.82
C GLY A 78 14.11 23.52 -12.63
N ASP A 79 12.85 23.19 -12.94
CA ASP A 79 11.98 24.09 -13.71
C ASP A 79 11.75 25.41 -12.96
N ILE A 80 11.65 26.51 -13.71
CA ILE A 80 11.16 27.79 -13.18
C ILE A 80 9.64 27.76 -13.24
N VAL A 81 9.01 27.83 -12.08
CA VAL A 81 7.57 27.71 -11.91
C VAL A 81 6.98 28.99 -11.33
N VAL A 82 5.79 29.35 -11.80
CA VAL A 82 4.95 30.40 -11.23
C VAL A 82 3.77 29.73 -10.55
N ILE A 83 3.63 29.94 -9.25
CA ILE A 83 2.63 29.30 -8.41
C ILE A 83 1.81 30.38 -7.73
N SER A 84 0.49 30.33 -7.90
CA SER A 84 -0.43 31.16 -7.13
C SER A 84 -1.13 30.32 -6.08
N GLY A 85 -1.44 30.91 -4.93
CA GLY A 85 -2.11 30.22 -3.85
C GLY A 85 -2.25 31.06 -2.60
N THR A 86 -2.85 30.49 -1.57
CA THR A 86 -3.06 31.15 -0.29
C THR A 86 -1.92 30.80 0.66
N ALA A 87 -1.29 31.80 1.27
CA ALA A 87 -0.26 31.57 2.27
C ALA A 87 -0.87 31.18 3.64
N LYS A 88 -0.23 30.23 4.31
CA LYS A 88 -0.49 29.85 5.69
C LYS A 88 0.81 29.91 6.48
N LEU A 89 0.75 30.46 7.69
CA LEU A 89 1.85 30.41 8.63
C LEU A 89 1.79 29.06 9.36
N GLU A 90 2.87 28.28 9.28
CA GLU A 90 3.04 27.05 10.05
C GLU A 90 3.76 27.33 11.38
N ASP A 91 3.60 26.39 12.32
CA ASP A 91 4.31 26.39 13.59
C ASP A 91 5.83 26.49 13.36
N GLY A 92 6.47 27.48 14.00
CA GLY A 92 7.87 27.80 13.77
C GLY A 92 8.12 28.91 12.74
N GLY A 93 7.09 29.64 12.31
CA GLY A 93 7.21 30.86 11.49
C GLY A 93 7.51 30.58 10.02
N ARG A 94 7.35 29.34 9.57
CA ARG A 94 7.53 28.95 8.17
C ARG A 94 6.27 29.28 7.37
N ILE A 95 6.44 29.71 6.13
CA ILE A 95 5.31 30.01 5.24
C ILE A 95 5.08 28.79 4.34
N LEU A 96 3.84 28.28 4.35
CA LEU A 96 3.34 27.27 3.44
C LEU A 96 2.37 27.91 2.45
N VAL A 97 2.58 27.70 1.15
CA VAL A 97 1.64 28.14 0.11
C VAL A 97 0.74 26.98 -0.28
N VAL A 98 -0.57 27.13 -0.04
CA VAL A 98 -1.57 26.21 -0.59
C VAL A 98 -1.87 26.64 -2.01
N ALA A 99 -1.29 25.94 -2.97
CA ALA A 99 -1.37 26.31 -4.38
C ALA A 99 -2.79 26.19 -4.91
N SER A 100 -3.25 27.20 -5.64
CA SER A 100 -4.46 27.16 -6.48
C SER A 100 -4.11 26.94 -7.96
N SER A 101 -2.90 27.31 -8.39
CA SER A 101 -2.39 27.08 -9.75
C SER A 101 -0.88 26.89 -9.78
N CYS A 102 -0.36 26.30 -10.86
CA CYS A 102 1.08 26.19 -11.13
C CYS A 102 1.31 26.17 -12.64
N ILE A 103 2.25 27.00 -13.09
CA ILE A 103 2.62 27.15 -14.50
C ILE A 103 4.14 27.01 -14.61
N VAL A 104 4.61 26.18 -15.55
CA VAL A 104 6.04 26.11 -15.90
C VAL A 104 6.37 27.29 -16.81
N LYS A 105 7.18 28.23 -16.33
CA LYS A 105 7.67 29.38 -17.08
C LYS A 105 8.87 29.00 -17.95
N GLU A 106 9.78 28.21 -17.39
CA GLU A 106 10.95 27.70 -18.10
C GLU A 106 11.22 26.26 -17.65
N SER A 107 11.39 25.36 -18.61
CA SER A 107 11.78 23.98 -18.29
C SER A 107 13.29 23.85 -18.27
N TRP A 108 13.83 23.32 -17.17
CA TRP A 108 15.26 23.07 -17.00
C TRP A 108 15.80 22.15 -18.09
N LYS A 109 15.04 21.10 -18.42
CA LYS A 109 15.43 20.14 -19.46
C LYS A 109 15.60 20.80 -20.83
N THR A 110 14.82 21.84 -21.11
CA THR A 110 14.88 22.55 -22.39
C THR A 110 16.03 23.55 -22.41
N SER A 111 16.28 24.28 -21.31
CA SER A 111 17.37 25.25 -21.26
C SER A 111 18.75 24.63 -21.00
N HIS A 112 18.80 23.45 -20.37
CA HIS A 112 20.02 22.73 -20.03
C HIS A 112 19.96 21.28 -20.54
N PRO A 113 20.05 21.07 -21.87
CA PRO A 113 20.10 19.74 -22.44
C PRO A 113 21.32 18.99 -21.87
N ASP A 114 21.11 17.73 -21.48
CA ASP A 114 22.11 16.81 -20.93
C ASP A 114 22.70 17.13 -19.54
N GLN A 115 22.21 18.17 -18.86
CA GLN A 115 22.60 18.48 -17.48
C GLN A 115 21.48 18.20 -16.48
N GLY A 116 21.75 17.33 -15.50
CA GLY A 116 20.86 17.13 -14.37
C GLY A 116 20.83 18.36 -13.45
N PHE A 117 19.66 18.76 -12.98
CA PHE A 117 19.56 19.80 -11.96
C PHE A 117 20.12 19.32 -10.63
N GLU A 118 21.03 20.09 -10.04
CA GLU A 118 21.56 19.86 -8.70
C GLU A 118 20.99 20.92 -7.73
N PRO A 119 20.12 20.54 -6.77
CA PRO A 119 19.60 21.47 -5.79
C PRO A 119 20.72 22.03 -4.89
N LEU A 120 20.60 23.30 -4.49
CA LEU A 120 21.48 23.90 -3.48
C LEU A 120 21.46 23.03 -2.20
N ALA A 121 22.65 22.55 -1.84
CA ALA A 121 22.85 21.52 -0.84
C ALA A 121 22.77 22.10 0.57
N ASP A 122 21.60 22.05 1.21
CA ASP A 122 21.48 22.41 2.64
C ASP A 122 20.70 21.42 3.51
N GLU A 123 20.29 20.25 3.02
CA GLU A 123 19.82 19.14 3.88
C GLU A 123 20.15 17.78 3.23
N PRO A 124 20.55 16.76 4.01
CA PRO A 124 20.91 15.44 3.50
C PRO A 124 19.78 14.88 2.65
N THR A 125 20.06 14.81 1.35
CA THR A 125 19.14 14.29 0.37
C THR A 125 19.09 12.77 0.57
N VAL A 126 18.09 12.27 1.27
CA VAL A 126 17.63 10.90 1.00
C VAL A 126 17.03 10.98 -0.40
N ARG A 127 17.88 10.89 -1.43
CA ARG A 127 17.46 10.78 -2.81
C ARG A 127 16.56 9.55 -2.84
N ALA A 128 15.25 9.75 -3.04
CA ALA A 128 14.40 8.66 -3.46
C ALA A 128 15.02 8.16 -4.75
N SER A 129 15.76 7.06 -4.68
CA SER A 129 16.37 6.44 -5.86
C SER A 129 15.23 6.26 -6.86
N LYS A 130 15.39 6.72 -8.10
CA LYS A 130 14.51 6.30 -9.21
C LYS A 130 14.27 4.82 -9.00
N GLN A 131 13.02 4.40 -8.81
CA GLN A 131 12.70 3.00 -8.56
C GLN A 131 13.37 2.19 -9.66
N ALA A 132 14.49 1.55 -9.34
CA ALA A 132 15.18 0.73 -10.30
C ALA A 132 14.18 -0.37 -10.63
N TYR A 133 13.76 -0.45 -11.89
CA TYR A 133 12.90 -1.51 -12.37
C TYR A 133 13.64 -2.86 -12.42
N SER A 134 14.67 -3.06 -11.57
CA SER A 134 15.48 -4.27 -11.43
C SER A 134 14.63 -5.49 -11.11
N HIS A 135 13.48 -5.31 -10.46
CA HIS A 135 12.56 -6.38 -10.12
C HIS A 135 11.40 -6.55 -11.12
N LEU A 136 11.40 -5.87 -12.27
CA LEU A 136 10.41 -6.15 -13.31
C LEU A 136 10.77 -7.42 -14.05
N ILE A 137 9.76 -8.27 -14.25
CA ILE A 137 9.92 -9.47 -15.06
C ILE A 137 10.02 -9.03 -16.52
N GLN A 138 11.08 -9.46 -17.18
CA GLN A 138 11.25 -9.23 -18.60
C GLN A 138 10.81 -10.44 -19.40
N LEU A 139 9.99 -10.19 -20.43
CA LEU A 139 9.60 -11.18 -21.44
C LEU A 139 10.13 -10.69 -22.77
N ARG A 140 10.86 -11.54 -23.49
CA ARG A 140 11.50 -11.20 -24.79
C ARG A 140 12.30 -9.88 -24.74
N GLY A 141 12.92 -9.55 -23.61
CA GLY A 141 13.70 -8.32 -23.41
C GLY A 141 12.88 -7.07 -23.04
N PHE A 142 11.55 -7.17 -22.97
CA PHE A 142 10.67 -6.06 -22.59
C PHE A 142 10.15 -6.19 -21.16
N ASN A 143 10.03 -5.06 -20.46
CA ASN A 143 9.43 -5.01 -19.12
C ASN A 143 7.93 -5.35 -19.18
N ALA A 144 7.58 -6.55 -18.71
CA ALA A 144 6.24 -7.10 -18.85
C ALA A 144 5.25 -6.45 -17.86
N CYS A 145 4.04 -6.16 -18.35
CA CYS A 145 2.99 -5.57 -17.53
C CYS A 145 2.47 -6.55 -16.49
N LYS A 146 2.72 -6.25 -15.22
CA LYS A 146 2.21 -7.04 -14.09
C LYS A 146 0.70 -7.26 -14.16
N PHE A 147 -0.09 -6.22 -14.45
CA PHE A 147 -1.55 -6.30 -14.41
C PHE A 147 -2.10 -7.19 -15.53
N HIS A 148 -1.60 -7.01 -16.76
CA HIS A 148 -2.00 -7.81 -17.92
C HIS A 148 -1.77 -9.31 -17.69
N PHE A 149 -0.58 -9.68 -17.20
CA PHE A 149 -0.22 -11.08 -16.96
C PHE A 149 -0.69 -11.64 -15.61
N SER A 150 -1.05 -10.81 -14.62
CA SER A 150 -1.65 -11.30 -13.36
C SER A 150 -3.17 -11.47 -13.49
N ASN A 151 -3.85 -10.44 -14.00
CA ASN A 151 -5.31 -10.34 -13.92
C ASN A 151 -6.02 -10.77 -15.21
N GLY A 152 -5.30 -10.89 -16.32
CA GLY A 152 -5.95 -11.08 -17.63
C GLY A 152 -6.21 -9.78 -18.37
N SER A 153 -6.13 -8.64 -17.68
CA SER A 153 -6.44 -7.32 -18.22
C SER A 153 -5.58 -6.24 -17.59
N CYS A 154 -5.40 -5.15 -18.33
CA CYS A 154 -4.78 -3.92 -17.83
C CYS A 154 -5.68 -2.74 -18.21
N ASP A 155 -6.06 -1.93 -17.22
CA ASP A 155 -6.95 -0.78 -17.41
C ASP A 155 -6.39 0.27 -18.39
N ARG A 156 -5.07 0.24 -18.63
CA ARG A 156 -4.39 1.14 -19.57
C ARG A 156 -4.39 0.63 -21.01
N GLY A 157 -4.75 -0.63 -21.24
CA GLY A 157 -4.82 -1.23 -22.58
C GLY A 157 -3.58 -0.96 -23.43
N GLN A 158 -3.79 -0.39 -24.62
CA GLN A 158 -2.72 -0.07 -25.58
C GLN A 158 -1.86 1.13 -25.17
N LEU A 159 -2.31 1.95 -24.23
CA LEU A 159 -1.56 3.10 -23.69
C LEU A 159 -0.65 2.69 -22.51
N CYS A 160 -0.56 1.39 -22.22
CA CYS A 160 0.30 0.91 -21.15
C CYS A 160 1.77 1.04 -21.53
N HIS A 161 2.55 1.71 -20.68
CA HIS A 161 4.00 1.79 -20.81
C HIS A 161 4.69 0.40 -20.71
N PHE A 162 4.05 -0.56 -20.04
CA PHE A 162 4.59 -1.91 -19.89
C PHE A 162 4.08 -2.84 -20.98
N TRP A 163 4.94 -3.76 -21.39
CA TRP A 163 4.70 -4.60 -22.55
C TRP A 163 3.61 -5.66 -22.28
N HIS A 164 2.66 -5.77 -23.20
CA HIS A 164 1.57 -6.77 -23.19
C HIS A 164 1.83 -7.95 -24.14
N GLY A 165 2.72 -7.76 -25.10
CA GLY A 165 2.96 -8.72 -26.16
C GLY A 165 1.77 -8.91 -27.11
N PRO A 166 1.93 -9.77 -28.14
CA PRO A 166 0.87 -10.10 -29.06
C PRO A 166 -0.25 -10.92 -28.39
N LEU A 167 -1.50 -10.73 -28.81
CA LEU A 167 -2.66 -11.40 -28.21
C LEU A 167 -2.65 -12.91 -28.48
N GLU A 168 -2.15 -13.32 -29.64
CA GLU A 168 -1.96 -14.71 -30.06
C GLU A 168 -1.03 -15.49 -29.13
N ASP A 169 -0.01 -14.81 -28.59
CA ASP A 169 1.00 -15.40 -27.71
C ASP A 169 0.62 -15.30 -26.23
N TYR A 170 -0.55 -14.72 -25.91
CA TYR A 170 -0.91 -14.36 -24.54
C TYR A 170 -0.75 -15.50 -23.53
N LYS A 171 -1.24 -16.71 -23.88
CA LYS A 171 -1.16 -17.87 -22.98
C LYS A 171 0.29 -18.26 -22.69
N LEU A 172 1.12 -18.35 -23.73
CA LEU A 172 2.54 -18.70 -23.61
C LEU A 172 3.29 -17.65 -22.79
N LEU A 173 3.07 -16.36 -23.08
CA LEU A 173 3.70 -15.25 -22.37
C LEU A 173 3.26 -15.17 -20.90
N ARG A 174 1.98 -15.49 -20.62
CA ARG A 174 1.46 -15.56 -19.25
C ARG A 174 2.13 -16.68 -18.47
N ASP A 175 2.27 -17.86 -19.07
CA ASP A 175 2.91 -19.01 -18.40
C ASP A 175 4.39 -18.71 -18.11
N GLU A 176 5.13 -18.16 -19.08
CA GLU A 176 6.52 -17.69 -18.88
C GLU A 176 6.60 -16.64 -17.77
N TRP A 177 5.68 -15.66 -17.76
CA TRP A 177 5.64 -14.63 -16.74
C TRP A 177 5.40 -15.20 -15.34
N LEU A 178 4.48 -16.18 -15.23
CA LEU A 178 4.18 -16.84 -13.96
C LEU A 178 5.37 -17.65 -13.44
N GLN A 179 6.10 -18.35 -14.32
CA GLN A 179 7.33 -19.08 -13.99
C GLN A 179 8.41 -18.12 -13.46
N LYS A 180 8.76 -17.09 -14.24
CA LYS A 180 9.73 -16.07 -13.83
C LYS A 180 9.33 -15.36 -12.54
N ARG A 181 8.04 -15.12 -12.33
CA ARG A 181 7.55 -14.52 -11.08
C ARG A 181 7.68 -15.46 -9.89
N ALA A 182 7.49 -16.76 -10.09
CA ALA A 182 7.67 -17.75 -9.05
C ALA A 182 9.15 -17.92 -8.68
N GLU A 183 10.06 -17.87 -9.66
CA GLU A 183 11.52 -17.84 -9.46
C GLU A 183 11.95 -16.60 -8.67
N GLN A 184 11.61 -15.40 -9.16
CA GLN A 184 11.93 -14.15 -8.47
C GLN A 184 11.40 -14.11 -7.03
N LYS A 185 10.19 -14.63 -6.78
CA LYS A 185 9.63 -14.70 -5.42
C LYS A 185 10.41 -15.67 -4.52
N ARG A 186 10.94 -16.75 -5.08
CA ARG A 186 11.78 -17.72 -4.33
C ARG A 186 13.12 -17.08 -3.99
N GLU A 187 13.77 -16.43 -4.96
CA GLU A 187 15.00 -15.66 -4.77
C GLU A 187 14.87 -14.57 -3.70
N LEU A 188 13.77 -13.81 -3.72
CA LEU A 188 13.52 -12.78 -2.69
C LEU A 188 13.17 -13.36 -1.31
N ALA A 189 12.73 -14.62 -1.24
CA ALA A 189 12.39 -15.30 0.01
C ALA A 189 13.56 -16.12 0.58
N LEU A 190 14.68 -16.20 -0.15
CA LEU A 190 15.94 -16.72 0.36
C LEU A 190 16.50 -15.71 1.37
N LEU A 191 16.57 -16.13 2.63
CA LEU A 191 17.36 -15.44 3.65
C LEU A 191 18.73 -16.14 3.69
N VAL A 192 19.81 -15.35 3.73
CA VAL A 192 21.19 -15.85 3.67
C VAL A 192 21.49 -16.87 4.78
N ASP A 193 20.82 -16.73 5.93
CA ASP A 193 21.00 -17.57 7.10
C ASP A 193 19.81 -18.53 7.39
N ASP A 194 18.93 -18.78 6.40
CA ASP A 194 17.85 -19.75 6.60
C ASP A 194 18.37 -21.19 6.38
N PRO A 195 18.39 -22.04 7.42
CA PRO A 195 18.88 -23.41 7.30
C PRO A 195 17.96 -24.33 6.50
N LEU A 196 16.77 -23.86 6.10
CA LEU A 196 15.80 -24.64 5.33
C LEU A 196 15.92 -24.34 3.84
N ASP A 197 15.93 -25.41 3.03
CA ASP A 197 15.89 -25.31 1.57
C ASP A 197 14.66 -24.49 1.12
N PRO A 198 14.84 -23.38 0.38
CA PRO A 198 13.73 -22.59 -0.16
C PRO A 198 12.78 -23.40 -1.05
N HIS A 199 13.27 -24.46 -1.69
CA HIS A 199 12.47 -25.35 -2.52
C HIS A 199 11.65 -26.36 -1.73
N SER A 200 11.98 -26.59 -0.45
CA SER A 200 11.20 -27.44 0.46
C SER A 200 10.16 -26.67 1.27
N LYS A 201 10.01 -25.35 1.06
CA LYS A 201 9.04 -24.52 1.79
C LYS A 201 7.61 -24.78 1.29
N GLU A 202 6.80 -25.35 2.16
CA GLU A 202 5.37 -25.55 1.91
C GLU A 202 4.61 -24.24 1.71
N LEU A 203 3.47 -24.32 1.03
CA LEU A 203 2.64 -23.14 0.76
C LEU A 203 2.13 -22.51 2.06
N LYS A 204 2.11 -21.17 2.15
CA LYS A 204 1.56 -20.44 3.32
C LYS A 204 0.13 -20.84 3.68
N SER A 205 -0.66 -21.33 2.72
CA SER A 205 -2.02 -21.84 2.95
C SER A 205 -2.04 -23.13 3.78
N GLN A 206 -0.97 -23.92 3.74
CA GLN A 206 -0.84 -25.19 4.45
C GLN A 206 -0.32 -25.06 5.88
N ARG A 207 0.11 -23.87 6.31
CA ARG A 207 0.71 -23.65 7.64
C ARG A 207 -0.14 -24.20 8.80
N ALA A 208 -1.47 -24.08 8.69
CA ALA A 208 -2.38 -24.56 9.73
C ALA A 208 -2.35 -26.10 9.80
N ARG A 209 -2.40 -26.78 8.65
CA ARG A 209 -2.27 -28.24 8.55
C ARG A 209 -0.94 -28.72 9.12
N ILE A 210 0.16 -28.10 8.71
CA ILE A 210 1.51 -28.49 9.16
C ILE A 210 1.64 -28.30 10.66
N PHE A 211 1.15 -27.18 11.19
CA PHE A 211 1.17 -26.92 12.62
C PHE A 211 0.30 -27.91 13.40
N THR A 212 -0.88 -28.28 12.89
CA THR A 212 -1.73 -29.25 13.56
C THR A 212 -1.23 -30.69 13.43
N ASP A 213 -0.56 -31.05 12.34
CA ASP A 213 0.16 -32.32 12.22
C ASP A 213 1.25 -32.42 13.29
N TRP A 214 2.06 -31.37 13.43
CA TRP A 214 3.06 -31.30 14.51
C TRP A 214 2.41 -31.38 15.90
N LEU A 215 1.33 -30.66 16.17
CA LEU A 215 0.63 -30.75 17.47
C LEU A 215 0.19 -32.19 17.79
N VAL A 216 -0.37 -32.88 16.81
CA VAL A 216 -0.83 -34.27 16.97
C VAL A 216 0.35 -35.22 17.16
N GLU A 217 1.45 -35.01 16.45
CA GLU A 217 2.68 -35.77 16.62
C GLU A 217 3.28 -35.58 18.02
N GLN A 218 3.32 -34.34 18.53
CA GLN A 218 3.93 -34.03 19.83
C GLN A 218 3.08 -34.46 21.02
N TYR A 219 1.76 -34.29 20.95
CA TYR A 219 0.87 -34.46 22.09
C TYR A 219 -0.03 -35.69 22.00
N GLY A 220 -0.25 -36.21 20.80
CA GLY A 220 -1.20 -37.29 20.53
C GLY A 220 -2.65 -36.82 20.51
N VAL A 221 -3.49 -37.51 19.73
CA VAL A 221 -4.92 -37.18 19.60
C VAL A 221 -5.64 -37.27 20.95
N ALA A 222 -5.40 -38.33 21.72
CA ALA A 222 -6.10 -38.56 22.99
C ALA A 222 -5.92 -37.40 23.97
N ARG A 223 -4.68 -36.93 24.15
CA ARG A 223 -4.37 -35.79 25.02
C ARG A 223 -5.03 -34.50 24.55
N LEU A 224 -5.02 -34.24 23.24
CA LEU A 224 -5.63 -33.05 22.66
C LEU A 224 -7.17 -33.08 22.75
N GLN A 225 -7.78 -34.25 22.93
CA GLN A 225 -9.21 -34.42 23.16
C GLN A 225 -9.61 -34.40 24.64
N GLU A 226 -8.67 -34.37 25.58
CA GLU A 226 -8.99 -34.35 27.01
C GLU A 226 -9.81 -33.12 27.41
N GLY A 227 -10.74 -33.32 28.35
CA GLY A 227 -11.62 -32.26 28.85
C GLY A 227 -12.51 -31.68 27.74
N SER A 228 -12.39 -30.37 27.49
CA SER A 228 -13.10 -29.67 26.42
C SER A 228 -12.28 -29.49 25.14
N GLY A 229 -11.08 -30.10 25.08
CA GLY A 229 -10.15 -30.04 23.97
C GLY A 229 -9.27 -28.78 23.95
N VAL A 230 -8.94 -28.31 22.75
CA VAL A 230 -7.95 -27.25 22.50
C VAL A 230 -8.59 -25.85 22.51
N ILE A 231 -7.86 -24.85 23.00
CA ILE A 231 -8.27 -23.45 22.90
C ILE A 231 -7.36 -22.72 21.90
N ASP A 232 -7.93 -22.28 20.78
CA ASP A 232 -7.26 -21.53 19.72
C ASP A 232 -7.39 -20.02 20.01
N VAL A 233 -6.42 -19.45 20.72
CA VAL A 233 -6.41 -18.04 21.13
C VAL A 233 -5.85 -17.16 20.01
N ALA A 234 -6.57 -16.10 19.65
CA ALA A 234 -6.24 -15.19 18.55
C ALA A 234 -6.09 -15.89 17.19
N GLY A 235 -6.80 -17.00 16.98
CA GLY A 235 -6.76 -17.81 15.75
C GLY A 235 -7.32 -17.13 14.49
N GLY A 236 -7.83 -15.89 14.58
CA GLY A 236 -8.24 -15.09 13.45
C GLY A 236 -9.39 -15.70 12.66
N LYS A 237 -9.08 -16.25 11.48
CA LYS A 237 -10.08 -16.90 10.61
C LYS A 237 -10.42 -18.34 11.03
N GLY A 238 -9.73 -18.87 12.05
CA GLY A 238 -9.92 -20.22 12.56
C GLY A 238 -9.37 -21.31 11.64
N ASP A 239 -8.23 -21.05 10.99
CA ASP A 239 -7.59 -22.06 10.12
C ASP A 239 -7.09 -23.26 10.96
N VAL A 240 -6.55 -23.03 12.16
CA VAL A 240 -6.15 -24.10 13.11
C VAL A 240 -7.37 -24.80 13.68
N SER A 241 -8.36 -24.04 14.16
CA SER A 241 -9.65 -24.60 14.62
C SER A 241 -10.32 -25.49 13.58
N PHE A 242 -10.29 -25.12 12.30
CA PHE A 242 -10.79 -25.95 11.20
C PHE A 242 -10.01 -27.27 11.08
N GLU A 243 -8.68 -27.20 11.10
CA GLU A 243 -7.81 -28.37 10.96
C GLU A 243 -7.91 -29.34 12.16
N LEU A 244 -8.09 -28.85 13.38
CA LEU A 244 -8.28 -29.71 14.55
C LEU A 244 -9.70 -30.29 14.60
N TRP A 245 -10.73 -29.44 14.58
CA TRP A 245 -12.12 -29.87 14.75
C TRP A 245 -12.64 -30.64 13.54
N LEU A 246 -12.53 -30.07 12.33
CA LEU A 246 -13.23 -30.63 11.17
C LEU A 246 -12.44 -31.72 10.45
N ARG A 247 -11.11 -31.68 10.49
CA ARG A 247 -10.27 -32.67 9.81
C ARG A 247 -9.85 -33.83 10.71
N ARG A 248 -9.70 -33.59 12.01
CA ARG A 248 -9.11 -34.57 12.95
C ARG A 248 -10.04 -34.95 14.10
N ASP A 249 -11.23 -34.37 14.15
CA ASP A 249 -12.23 -34.61 15.19
C ASP A 249 -11.69 -34.32 16.61
N ILE A 250 -10.79 -33.33 16.72
CA ILE A 250 -10.24 -32.85 17.98
C ILE A 250 -11.03 -31.62 18.42
N PRO A 251 -11.73 -31.67 19.57
CA PRO A 251 -12.48 -30.53 20.08
C PRO A 251 -11.62 -29.27 20.19
N THR A 252 -12.13 -28.13 19.74
CA THR A 252 -11.39 -26.87 19.64
C THR A 252 -12.35 -25.69 19.74
N THR A 253 -12.02 -24.76 20.64
CA THR A 253 -12.75 -23.50 20.82
C THR A 253 -11.86 -22.33 20.40
N LEU A 254 -12.32 -21.54 19.44
CA LEU A 254 -11.65 -20.32 18.99
C LEU A 254 -12.01 -19.15 19.90
N ILE A 255 -11.00 -18.45 20.40
CA ILE A 255 -11.15 -17.19 21.14
C ILE A 255 -10.51 -16.09 20.29
N ASP A 256 -11.34 -15.29 19.60
CA ASP A 256 -10.88 -14.10 18.86
C ASP A 256 -11.93 -12.98 19.06
N PRO A 257 -11.50 -11.73 19.33
CA PRO A 257 -12.44 -10.62 19.53
C PRO A 257 -13.29 -10.35 18.28
N ARG A 258 -12.78 -10.62 17.08
CA ARG A 258 -13.47 -10.32 15.83
C ARG A 258 -14.43 -11.43 15.46
N GLN A 259 -15.51 -11.07 14.75
CA GLN A 259 -16.35 -12.07 14.10
C GLN A 259 -15.55 -12.86 13.06
N VAL A 260 -15.60 -14.19 13.18
CA VAL A 260 -14.84 -15.08 12.30
C VAL A 260 -15.50 -15.15 10.92
N LYS A 261 -14.86 -14.49 9.95
CA LYS A 261 -15.20 -14.59 8.53
C LYS A 261 -14.65 -15.89 7.93
N THR A 262 -15.44 -16.96 8.01
CA THR A 262 -15.08 -18.29 7.51
C THR A 262 -14.73 -18.26 6.02
N ARG A 263 -13.68 -18.98 5.62
CA ARG A 263 -13.29 -19.11 4.21
C ARG A 263 -14.32 -19.94 3.43
N ARG A 264 -14.53 -19.61 2.15
CA ARG A 264 -15.38 -20.40 1.23
C ARG A 264 -15.00 -21.87 1.17
N THR A 265 -13.70 -22.19 1.25
CA THR A 265 -13.19 -23.56 1.26
C THR A 265 -13.64 -24.34 2.50
N HIS A 266 -13.67 -23.70 3.68
CA HIS A 266 -14.13 -24.35 4.91
C HIS A 266 -15.65 -24.56 4.86
N LEU A 267 -16.40 -23.55 4.39
CA LEU A 267 -17.85 -23.68 4.19
C LEU A 267 -18.20 -24.83 3.25
N LYS A 268 -17.46 -24.96 2.14
CA LYS A 268 -17.63 -26.09 1.20
C LYS A 268 -17.33 -27.43 1.88
N TYR A 269 -16.23 -27.52 2.64
CA TYR A 269 -15.89 -28.74 3.37
C TYR A 269 -16.97 -29.13 4.38
N MET A 270 -17.47 -28.16 5.17
CA MET A 270 -18.56 -28.36 6.12
C MET A 270 -19.81 -28.91 5.45
N ALA A 271 -20.24 -28.29 4.35
CA ALA A 271 -21.41 -28.73 3.59
C ALA A 271 -21.22 -30.15 3.01
N GLN A 272 -20.03 -30.46 2.50
CA GLN A 272 -19.72 -31.76 1.92
C GLN A 272 -19.68 -32.89 2.94
N HIS A 273 -19.24 -32.60 4.17
CA HIS A 273 -19.01 -33.62 5.21
C HIS A 273 -20.04 -33.56 6.35
N GLY A 274 -21.04 -32.68 6.26
CA GLY A 274 -22.06 -32.50 7.29
C GLY A 274 -21.51 -32.05 8.65
N LYS A 275 -20.31 -31.45 8.70
CA LYS A 275 -19.65 -31.08 9.96
C LYS A 275 -20.06 -29.67 10.42
N PRO A 276 -20.38 -29.47 11.72
CA PRO A 276 -20.71 -28.16 12.25
C PRO A 276 -19.48 -27.25 12.31
N LYS A 277 -19.72 -25.94 12.40
CA LYS A 277 -18.65 -24.97 12.64
C LYS A 277 -18.10 -25.19 14.05
N TRP A 278 -16.79 -24.99 14.22
CA TRP A 278 -16.18 -24.95 15.55
C TRP A 278 -16.78 -23.83 16.41
N THR A 279 -16.69 -23.99 17.73
CA THR A 279 -17.14 -22.99 18.70
C THR A 279 -16.26 -21.75 18.61
N HIS A 280 -16.88 -20.57 18.55
CA HIS A 280 -16.17 -19.29 18.57
C HIS A 280 -16.71 -18.41 19.70
N VAL A 281 -15.83 -18.06 20.63
CA VAL A 281 -16.12 -17.14 21.72
C VAL A 281 -15.56 -15.76 21.36
N ARG A 282 -16.44 -14.75 21.34
CA ARG A 282 -16.07 -13.34 21.19
C ARG A 282 -15.85 -12.72 22.57
N HIS A 283 -14.81 -11.91 22.72
CA HIS A 283 -14.60 -11.18 23.97
C HIS A 283 -15.69 -10.10 24.16
N PRO A 284 -16.32 -9.98 25.34
CA PRO A 284 -17.47 -9.08 25.58
C PRO A 284 -17.20 -7.61 25.27
N LEU A 285 -15.95 -7.16 25.38
CA LEU A 285 -15.53 -5.77 25.12
C LEU A 285 -15.55 -5.36 23.63
N PHE A 286 -15.85 -6.28 22.71
CA PHE A 286 -15.94 -6.02 21.27
C PHE A 286 -17.33 -6.40 20.73
N ARG A 287 -18.38 -5.95 21.41
CA ARG A 287 -19.73 -5.88 20.81
C ARG A 287 -19.77 -4.60 19.98
N ASP A 288 -20.07 -4.77 18.68
CA ASP A 288 -20.23 -3.69 17.71
C ASP A 288 -21.20 -2.61 18.19
#